data_AF-A0A382ZZQ4-F1
#
_entry.id   AF-A0A382ZZQ4-F1
#
_cell.length_a   1.000
_cell.length_b   1.000
_cell.length_c   1.000
_cell.angle_alpha   90.00
_cell.angle_beta   90.00
_cell.angle_gamma   90.00
#
_symmetry.space_group_name_H-M   'P 1'
#
loop_
_entity.id
_entity.type
_entity.pdbx_description
1 polymer ?
#
loop_
_entity_poly.entity_id
_entity_poly.type
_entity_poly.pdbx_seq_one_letter_code
_entity_poly.pdbx_strand_id
1 'polypeptide(L)' 'VKHHYRVSFAILCLIGGGCAVEEDAGATGSLAMEGEVRLHNVRQLTSGGENAEAYWAFDGSQLIYQARKPD' A
#
# COMPACT_ATOMS: atom_id res chain seq x y z
N VAL A 1 16.41 -31.72 35.71
CA VAL A 1 15.94 -30.39 35.25
C VAL A 1 15.63 -30.45 33.76
N LYS A 2 14.35 -30.46 33.40
CA LYS A 2 13.76 -29.85 32.19
C LYS A 2 12.25 -30.15 32.22
N HIS A 3 11.48 -29.07 32.28
CA HIS A 3 10.04 -29.05 32.56
C HIS A 3 9.22 -29.58 31.39
N HIS A 4 8.18 -30.34 31.72
CA HIS A 4 7.05 -30.59 30.84
C HIS A 4 6.14 -29.37 30.85
N TYR A 5 5.96 -28.69 29.71
CA TYR A 5 4.89 -27.71 29.52
C TYR A 5 3.84 -28.33 28.59
N ARG A 6 2.71 -28.73 29.17
CA ARG A 6 1.54 -29.22 28.46
C ARG A 6 0.86 -28.01 27.81
N VAL A 7 0.96 -27.91 26.49
CA VAL A 7 0.26 -26.92 25.66
C VAL A 7 -1.24 -27.11 25.90
N SER A 8 -1.86 -26.21 26.65
CA SER A 8 -3.30 -26.19 26.85
C SER A 8 -3.98 -25.71 25.58
N PHE A 9 -4.69 -26.64 24.97
CA PHE A 9 -5.58 -26.48 23.83
C PHE A 9 -6.84 -25.72 24.30
N ALA A 10 -6.77 -24.39 24.39
CA ALA A 10 -7.94 -23.56 24.72
C ALA A 10 -7.71 -22.09 24.32
N ILE A 11 -7.69 -21.81 23.02
CA ILE A 11 -8.17 -20.51 22.53
C ILE A 11 -9.25 -20.82 21.49
N LEU A 12 -10.42 -21.11 22.06
CA LEU A 12 -11.70 -21.21 21.39
C LEU A 12 -12.04 -19.84 20.81
N CYS A 13 -12.22 -19.80 19.49
CA CYS A 13 -12.76 -18.68 18.73
C CYS A 13 -13.97 -18.08 19.45
N LEU A 14 -13.87 -16.84 19.89
CA LEU A 14 -15.03 -16.05 20.30
C LEU A 14 -14.75 -14.58 20.00
N ILE A 15 -15.73 -13.98 19.33
CA ILE A 15 -15.92 -12.57 19.00
C ILE A 15 -15.30 -12.16 17.65
N GLY A 16 -16.00 -12.60 16.60
CA GLY A 16 -15.99 -11.97 15.28
C GLY A 16 -16.57 -10.56 15.34
N GLY A 17 -15.78 -9.62 15.84
CA GLY A 17 -15.86 -8.23 15.44
C GLY A 17 -14.90 -8.04 14.29
N GLY A 18 -15.31 -8.43 13.09
CA GLY A 18 -14.62 -7.98 11.89
C GLY A 18 -14.64 -6.45 11.94
N CYS A 19 -13.50 -5.83 12.26
CA CYS A 19 -13.23 -4.56 11.63
C CYS A 19 -13.18 -4.93 10.16
N ALA A 20 -14.26 -4.63 9.42
CA ALA A 20 -14.13 -4.55 7.98
C ALA A 20 -13.02 -3.51 7.81
N VAL A 21 -11.82 -3.98 7.48
CA VAL A 21 -10.86 -3.13 6.83
C VAL A 21 -11.60 -2.74 5.57
N GLU A 22 -12.16 -1.53 5.58
CA GLU A 22 -12.62 -0.89 4.36
C GLU A 22 -11.34 -0.73 3.53
N GLU A 23 -11.09 -1.72 2.68
CA GLU A 23 -10.21 -1.58 1.54
C GLU A 23 -10.88 -0.51 0.69
N ASP A 24 -10.46 0.75 0.88
CA ASP A 24 -10.83 1.86 0.01
C ASP A 24 -10.21 1.56 -1.35
N ALA A 25 -10.92 0.74 -2.12
CA ALA A 25 -10.56 0.33 -3.46
C ALA A 25 -10.69 1.55 -4.37
N GLY A 26 -9.63 2.35 -4.39
CA GLY A 26 -9.33 3.33 -5.41
C GLY A 26 -10.26 4.54 -5.43
N ALA A 27 -10.11 5.44 -4.46
CA ALA A 27 -10.53 6.83 -4.63
C ALA A 27 -9.94 7.40 -5.94
N THR A 28 -10.74 7.44 -7.00
CA THR A 28 -10.39 7.98 -8.33
C THR A 28 -10.59 9.50 -8.36
N GLY A 29 -10.35 10.15 -7.22
CA GLY A 29 -10.46 11.60 -7.10
C GLY A 29 -9.27 12.28 -7.76
N SER A 30 -9.53 13.42 -8.41
CA SER A 30 -8.43 14.28 -8.84
C SER A 30 -7.65 14.74 -7.61
N LEU A 31 -6.35 14.44 -7.56
CA LEU A 31 -5.44 14.98 -6.55
C LEU A 31 -5.10 16.47 -6.80
N ALA A 32 -5.61 17.05 -7.89
CA ALA A 32 -5.38 18.45 -8.20
C ALA A 32 -6.16 19.36 -7.25
N MET A 33 -5.45 20.29 -6.62
CA MET A 33 -6.04 21.34 -5.80
C MET A 33 -6.69 22.41 -6.69
N GLU A 34 -7.84 22.93 -6.27
CA GLU A 34 -8.52 23.99 -7.00
C GLU A 34 -7.63 25.23 -7.16
N GLY A 35 -7.53 25.74 -8.40
CA GLY A 35 -6.67 26.88 -8.75
C GLY A 35 -5.19 26.57 -9.00
N GLU A 36 -4.75 25.32 -8.85
CA GLU A 36 -3.39 24.89 -9.19
C GLU A 36 -3.23 24.76 -10.73
N VAL A 37 -2.18 25.37 -11.30
CA VAL A 37 -1.93 25.38 -12.76
C VAL A 37 -0.56 24.84 -13.18
N ARG A 38 0.36 24.61 -12.24
CA ARG A 38 1.76 24.25 -12.50
C ARG A 38 2.00 22.74 -12.52
N LEU A 39 1.10 21.92 -11.97
CA LEU A 39 1.21 20.45 -11.92
C LEU A 39 0.34 19.75 -12.96
N HIS A 40 -0.04 20.45 -14.04
CA HIS A 40 -0.92 19.93 -15.09
C HIS A 40 -0.40 18.67 -15.82
N ASN A 41 0.90 18.36 -15.75
CA ASN A 41 1.52 17.18 -16.38
C ASN A 41 2.04 16.15 -15.37
N VAL A 42 1.51 16.11 -14.16
CA VAL A 42 1.88 15.09 -13.16
C VAL A 42 1.04 13.83 -13.35
N ARG A 43 1.69 12.67 -13.30
CA ARG A 43 1.04 11.36 -13.34
C ARG A 43 1.46 10.54 -12.12
N GLN A 44 0.48 10.01 -11.40
CA GLN A 44 0.71 9.04 -10.33
C GLN A 44 1.08 7.67 -10.93
N LEU A 45 2.13 7.05 -10.39
CA LEU A 45 2.66 5.77 -10.88
C LEU A 45 2.45 4.61 -9.89
N THR A 46 2.23 4.91 -8.61
CA THR A 46 2.04 3.91 -7.54
C THR A 46 0.90 4.35 -6.61
N SER A 47 0.19 3.40 -6.00
CA SER A 47 -0.94 3.66 -5.08
C SER A 47 -0.78 3.05 -3.69
N GLY A 48 0.34 2.38 -3.40
CA GLY A 48 0.56 1.65 -2.14
C GLY A 48 0.94 2.51 -0.93
N GLY A 49 1.08 3.83 -1.08
CA GLY A 49 1.49 4.73 0.03
C GLY A 49 2.91 4.52 0.55
N GLU A 50 3.68 3.64 -0.09
CA GLU A 50 5.07 3.33 0.25
C GLU A 50 6.05 4.03 -0.70
N ASN A 51 7.32 4.06 -0.29
CA ASN A 51 8.40 4.61 -1.12
C ASN A 51 8.60 3.77 -2.40
N ALA A 52 9.00 4.44 -3.47
CA ALA A 52 9.32 3.83 -4.75
C ALA A 52 10.54 4.55 -5.36
N GLU A 53 11.51 3.80 -5.88
CA GLU A 53 12.65 4.34 -6.60
C GLU A 53 12.44 4.29 -8.12
N ALA A 54 12.85 5.34 -8.84
CA ALA A 54 12.74 5.42 -10.29
C ALA A 54 13.93 6.10 -10.96
N TYR A 55 14.22 5.67 -12.19
CA TYR A 55 15.30 6.17 -13.04
C TYR A 55 14.83 6.27 -14.49
N TRP A 56 15.30 7.30 -15.20
CA TRP A 56 15.13 7.37 -16.65
C TRP A 56 16.15 6.48 -17.34
N ALA A 57 15.75 5.85 -18.44
CA ALA A 57 16.68 5.28 -19.40
C ALA A 57 17.64 6.37 -19.89
N PHE A 58 18.83 5.99 -20.35
CA PHE A 58 19.85 6.95 -20.75
C PHE A 58 19.39 7.93 -21.85
N ASP A 59 18.57 7.46 -22.78
CA ASP A 59 17.99 8.26 -23.86
C ASP A 59 16.68 8.98 -23.46
N GLY A 60 16.23 8.83 -22.22
CA GLY A 60 14.98 9.40 -21.71
C GLY A 60 13.71 8.75 -22.27
N SER A 61 13.81 7.69 -23.07
CA SER A 61 12.65 7.07 -23.73
C SER A 61 11.71 6.33 -22.78
N GLN A 62 12.22 5.92 -21.62
CA GLN A 62 11.53 5.05 -20.67
C GLN A 62 11.84 5.45 -19.24
N LEU A 63 10.86 5.28 -18.37
CA LEU A 63 11.01 5.34 -16.91
C LEU A 63 11.02 3.92 -16.36
N ILE A 64 12.10 3.54 -15.68
CA ILE A 64 12.22 2.28 -14.95
C ILE A 64 11.99 2.58 -13.47
N TYR A 65 11.08 1.86 -12.81
CA TYR A 65 10.78 2.07 -11.41
C TYR A 65 10.56 0.75 -10.66
N GLN A 66 10.82 0.78 -9.36
CA GLN A 66 10.51 -0.29 -8.42
C GLN A 66 9.52 0.24 -7.41
N ALA A 67 8.48 -0.54 -7.13
CA ALA A 67 7.46 -0.18 -6.16
C ALA A 67 6.88 -1.44 -5.54
N ARG A 68 6.42 -1.32 -4.30
CA ARG A 68 5.61 -2.37 -3.68
C ARG A 68 4.21 -2.37 -4.29
N LYS A 69 3.67 -3.57 -4.49
CA LYS A 69 2.29 -3.74 -4.92
C LYS A 69 1.35 -3.28 -3.80
N PRO A 70 0.22 -2.65 -4.13
CA PRO A 70 -0.86 -2.45 -3.18
C PRO A 70 -1.25 -3.80 -2.57
N ASP A 71 -1.50 -3.82 -1.26
CA ASP A 71 -1.98 -5.00 -0.54
C ASP A 71 -3.45 -5.31 -0.91
#